data_AF-A0AAU9U6T5-F1
#
_entry.id   AF-A0AAU9U6T5-F1
#
_cell.length_a   1.000
_cell.length_b   1.000
_cell.length_c   1.000
_cell.angle_alpha   90.00
_cell.angle_beta   90.00
_cell.angle_gamma   90.00
#
_symmetry.space_group_name_H-M   'P 1'
#
loop_
_entity.id
_entity.type
_entity.pdbx_description
1 polymer ?
#
loop_
_entity_poly.entity_id
_entity_poly.type
_entity_poly.pdbx_seq_one_letter_code
_entity_poly.pdbx_strand_id
1 'polypeptide(L)'
;MEANRNFIGNLPLFDNNEQSFESWLELFEEYCTLNNVPKESATSKVRKSLFLCHIGVKHYNMLHSICLPSKPNEKSIEELAKILREKYDSPDNVIEELCGIFSYVGLPVEIVSDNGPPFDSYRFINFCTKFNIKITKSPAYHPESNGFAERNVQIAKKALRVIASEDSEALDNPNVS
;
A
#
# COMPACT_ATOMS: atom_id res chain seq x y z
N MET A 1 -37.40 20.21 -6.01
CA MET A 1 -36.52 21.37 -5.72
C MET A 1 -35.22 20.80 -5.18
N GLU A 2 -34.20 20.62 -6.03
CA GLU A 2 -32.87 20.28 -5.53
C GLU A 2 -32.30 21.54 -4.90
N ALA A 3 -32.22 21.55 -3.57
CA ALA A 3 -31.52 22.60 -2.85
C ALA A 3 -30.07 22.63 -3.35
N ASN A 4 -29.59 23.80 -3.77
CA ASN A 4 -28.18 24.04 -4.05
C ASN A 4 -27.38 23.62 -2.80
N ARG A 5 -26.77 22.43 -2.83
CA ARG A 5 -25.89 21.97 -1.75
C ARG A 5 -24.59 22.75 -1.88
N ASN A 6 -24.48 23.84 -1.14
CA ASN A 6 -23.21 24.50 -0.94
C ASN A 6 -22.40 23.67 0.04
N PHE A 7 -21.32 23.06 -0.45
CA PHE A 7 -20.36 22.38 0.42
C PHE A 7 -19.53 23.41 1.19
N ILE A 8 -19.28 23.13 2.46
CA ILE A 8 -18.52 23.94 3.40
C ILE A 8 -17.17 23.28 3.63
N GLY A 9 -16.11 24.09 3.66
CA GLY A 9 -14.74 23.64 3.84
C GLY A 9 -14.06 23.22 2.53
N ASN A 10 -12.75 23.00 2.59
CA ASN A 10 -11.94 22.54 1.47
C ASN A 10 -11.24 21.24 1.86
N LEU A 11 -11.55 20.15 1.15
CA LEU A 11 -10.80 18.90 1.28
C LEU A 11 -9.69 18.91 0.21
N PRO A 12 -8.41 18.83 0.56
CA PRO A 12 -7.35 18.70 -0.43
C PRO A 12 -7.48 17.39 -1.22
N LEU A 13 -6.98 17.41 -2.46
CA LEU A 13 -6.83 16.18 -3.23
C LEU A 13 -5.89 15.22 -2.50
N PHE A 14 -6.15 13.92 -2.62
CA PHE A 14 -5.24 12.92 -2.10
C PHE A 14 -3.90 12.98 -2.83
N ASP A 15 -2.84 13.27 -2.07
CA ASP A 15 -1.46 13.13 -2.52
C ASP A 15 -0.72 12.11 -1.65
N ASN A 16 -0.42 10.97 -2.26
CA ASN A 16 0.33 9.88 -1.64
C ASN A 16 1.81 10.24 -1.38
N ASN A 17 2.27 11.42 -1.82
CA ASN A 17 3.59 11.97 -1.53
C ASN A 17 3.59 12.95 -0.35
N GLU A 18 2.42 13.36 0.13
CA GLU A 18 2.32 14.29 1.26
C GLU A 18 1.77 13.60 2.51
N GLN A 19 0.87 12.63 2.34
CA GLN A 19 0.19 11.96 3.45
C GLN A 19 -0.18 10.49 3.17
N SER A 20 -0.50 9.77 4.25
CA SER A 20 -1.13 8.44 4.20
C SER A 20 -2.47 8.48 3.50
N PHE A 21 -2.84 7.35 2.90
CA PHE A 21 -4.22 7.14 2.51
C PHE A 21 -5.16 7.16 3.73
N GLU A 22 -4.81 6.52 4.85
CA GLU A 22 -5.66 6.54 6.06
C GLU A 22 -5.89 7.94 6.63
N SER A 23 -4.83 8.75 6.78
CA SER A 23 -4.98 10.12 7.27
C SER A 23 -5.80 11.00 6.32
N TRP A 24 -5.65 10.82 5.00
CA TRP A 24 -6.53 11.49 4.04
C TRP A 24 -7.98 10.99 4.14
N LEU A 25 -8.18 9.68 4.35
CA LEU A 25 -9.50 9.10 4.48
C LEU A 25 -10.22 9.61 5.73
N GLU A 26 -9.51 9.78 6.85
CA GLU A 26 -10.04 10.44 8.05
C GLU A 26 -10.50 11.87 7.76
N LEU A 27 -9.69 12.66 7.03
CA LEU A 27 -10.09 14.01 6.60
C LEU A 27 -11.30 14.00 5.66
N PHE A 28 -11.40 13.02 4.77
CA PHE A 28 -12.56 12.84 3.91
C PHE A 28 -13.84 12.51 4.72
N GLU A 29 -13.72 11.69 5.76
CA GLU A 29 -14.81 11.34 6.67
C GLU A 29 -15.29 12.56 7.47
N GLU A 30 -14.36 13.36 8.00
CA GLU A 30 -14.62 14.66 8.64
C GLU A 30 -15.33 15.61 7.68
N TYR A 31 -14.84 15.73 6.44
CA TYR A 31 -15.44 16.58 5.42
C TYR A 31 -16.87 16.14 5.07
N CYS A 32 -17.14 14.84 4.97
CA CYS A 32 -18.49 14.32 4.77
C CYS A 32 -19.41 14.64 5.96
N THR A 33 -18.89 14.52 7.19
CA THR A 33 -19.62 14.81 8.42
C THR A 33 -19.99 16.29 8.49
N LEU A 34 -19.03 17.19 8.24
CA LEU A 34 -19.25 18.63 8.18
C LEU A 34 -20.34 19.02 7.17
N ASN A 35 -20.43 18.28 6.07
CA ASN A 35 -21.36 18.54 4.98
C ASN A 35 -22.66 17.73 5.05
N ASN A 36 -22.95 17.10 6.19
CA ASN A 36 -24.15 16.29 6.40
C ASN A 36 -24.34 15.20 5.32
N VAL A 37 -23.25 14.53 4.96
CA VAL A 37 -23.23 13.38 4.03
C VAL A 37 -22.97 12.10 4.84
N PRO A 38 -23.98 11.50 5.47
CA PRO A 38 -23.79 10.28 6.28
C PRO A 38 -23.40 9.07 5.44
N LYS A 39 -23.09 7.94 6.09
CA LYS A 39 -22.75 6.66 5.41
C LYS A 39 -23.99 5.93 4.85
N GLU A 40 -25.17 6.53 4.96
CA GLU A 40 -26.44 5.90 4.62
C GLU A 40 -26.70 5.81 3.11
N SER A 41 -27.50 4.81 2.73
CA SER A 41 -27.84 4.49 1.33
C SER A 41 -28.35 5.70 0.54
N ALA A 42 -29.15 6.59 1.15
CA ALA A 42 -29.70 7.77 0.50
C ALA A 42 -28.65 8.80 0.04
N THR A 43 -27.45 8.79 0.62
CA THR A 43 -26.36 9.71 0.26
C THR A 43 -25.14 9.02 -0.36
N SER A 44 -25.21 7.70 -0.54
CA SER A 44 -24.15 6.86 -1.10
C SER A 44 -23.62 7.39 -2.44
N LYS A 45 -24.50 7.88 -3.33
CA LYS A 45 -24.11 8.42 -4.64
C LYS A 45 -23.32 9.73 -4.52
N VAL A 46 -23.75 10.65 -3.66
CA VAL A 46 -23.06 11.92 -3.42
C VAL A 46 -21.71 11.66 -2.77
N ARG A 47 -21.69 10.84 -1.71
CA ARG A 47 -20.48 10.45 -0.99
C ARG A 47 -19.45 9.80 -1.91
N LYS A 48 -19.88 8.89 -2.79
CA LYS A 48 -19.01 8.24 -3.78
C LYS A 48 -18.46 9.23 -4.80
N SER A 49 -19.28 10.17 -5.25
CA SER A 49 -18.84 11.21 -6.18
C SER A 49 -17.77 12.10 -5.54
N LEU A 50 -17.98 12.53 -4.28
CA LEU A 50 -16.99 13.29 -3.53
C LEU A 50 -15.69 12.52 -3.36
N PHE A 51 -15.76 11.24 -3.02
CA PHE A 51 -14.59 10.38 -2.88
C PHE A 51 -13.79 10.32 -4.19
N LEU A 52 -14.45 9.98 -5.31
CA LEU A 52 -13.82 9.88 -6.62
C LEU A 52 -13.24 11.21 -7.12
N CYS A 53 -13.86 12.34 -6.78
CA CYS A 53 -13.33 13.66 -7.09
C CYS A 53 -12.06 13.97 -6.28
N HIS A 54 -12.06 13.69 -4.98
CA HIS A 54 -10.99 14.11 -4.09
C HIS A 54 -9.81 13.15 -4.03
N ILE A 55 -9.95 11.88 -4.47
CA ILE A 55 -8.76 11.03 -4.69
C ILE A 55 -7.89 11.56 -5.84
N GLY A 56 -8.45 12.37 -6.75
CA GLY A 56 -7.73 12.94 -7.88
C GLY A 56 -7.51 11.98 -9.07
N VAL A 57 -7.15 12.56 -10.21
CA VAL A 57 -7.11 11.89 -11.52
C VAL A 57 -6.13 10.71 -11.56
N LYS A 58 -4.94 10.86 -10.96
CA LYS A 58 -3.93 9.80 -10.89
C LYS A 58 -4.50 8.51 -10.28
N HIS A 59 -5.14 8.66 -9.12
CA HIS A 59 -5.73 7.56 -8.36
C HIS A 59 -6.99 7.01 -9.04
N TYR A 60 -7.81 7.89 -9.62
CA TYR A 60 -8.96 7.47 -10.41
C TYR A 60 -8.56 6.58 -11.60
N ASN A 61 -7.54 6.98 -12.38
CA ASN A 61 -7.07 6.20 -13.53
C ASN A 61 -6.57 4.81 -13.11
N MET A 62 -5.87 4.74 -11.97
CA MET A 62 -5.45 3.48 -11.38
C MET A 62 -6.65 2.60 -11.02
N LEU A 63 -7.62 3.14 -10.27
CA LEU A 63 -8.84 2.42 -9.91
C LEU A 63 -9.60 1.97 -11.17
N HIS A 64 -9.71 2.83 -12.18
CA HIS A 64 -10.37 2.50 -13.44
C HIS A 64 -9.72 1.29 -14.11
N SER A 65 -8.39 1.22 -14.15
CA SER A 65 -7.67 0.06 -14.68
C SER A 65 -7.93 -1.22 -13.89
N ILE A 66 -8.01 -1.13 -12.56
CA ILE A 66 -8.20 -2.27 -11.67
C ILE A 66 -9.67 -2.76 -11.66
N CYS A 67 -10.63 -1.84 -11.84
CA CYS A 67 -12.05 -2.15 -11.73
C CYS A 67 -12.61 -2.83 -12.98
N LEU A 68 -11.87 -2.91 -14.08
CA LEU A 68 -12.33 -3.54 -15.32
C LEU A 68 -12.86 -4.96 -15.06
N PRO A 69 -14.01 -5.34 -15.66
CA PRO A 69 -14.78 -4.60 -16.68
C PRO A 69 -15.76 -3.54 -16.13
N SER A 70 -15.93 -3.45 -14.80
CA SER A 70 -16.83 -2.49 -14.15
C SER A 70 -16.19 -1.10 -13.98
N LYS A 71 -17.02 -0.07 -13.84
CA LYS A 71 -16.51 1.29 -13.57
C LYS A 71 -16.29 1.52 -12.07
N PRO A 72 -15.33 2.37 -11.65
CA PRO A 72 -15.14 2.69 -10.23
C PRO A 72 -16.41 3.21 -9.53
N ASN A 73 -17.27 3.95 -10.23
CA ASN A 73 -18.52 4.46 -9.66
C ASN A 73 -19.59 3.37 -9.41
N GLU A 74 -19.42 2.17 -9.95
CA GLU A 74 -20.30 1.01 -9.74
C GLU A 74 -19.93 0.25 -8.45
N LYS A 75 -18.68 0.34 -7.99
CA LYS A 75 -18.19 -0.30 -6.74
C LYS A 75 -18.56 0.49 -5.48
N SER A 76 -18.55 -0.18 -4.33
CA SER A 76 -18.75 0.51 -3.05
C SER A 76 -17.51 1.35 -2.67
N ILE A 77 -17.69 2.35 -1.80
CA ILE A 77 -16.54 3.16 -1.34
C ILE A 77 -15.58 2.28 -0.53
N GLU A 78 -16.10 1.31 0.20
CA GLU A 78 -15.34 0.36 1.01
C GLU A 78 -14.43 -0.50 0.12
N GLU A 79 -14.94 -0.98 -1.02
CA GLU A 79 -14.14 -1.71 -2.00
C GLU A 79 -13.04 -0.84 -2.62
N LEU A 80 -13.36 0.40 -3.01
CA LEU A 80 -12.39 1.33 -3.59
C LEU A 80 -11.30 1.73 -2.57
N ALA A 81 -11.71 2.00 -1.33
CA ALA A 81 -10.80 2.32 -0.23
C ALA A 81 -9.89 1.13 0.08
N LYS A 82 -10.41 -0.11 0.05
CA LYS A 82 -9.59 -1.31 0.20
C LYS A 82 -8.50 -1.40 -0.88
N ILE A 83 -8.84 -1.15 -2.15
CA ILE A 83 -7.85 -1.17 -3.23
C ILE A 83 -6.76 -0.10 -3.02
N LEU A 84 -7.14 1.10 -2.57
CA LEU A 84 -6.18 2.17 -2.29
C LEU A 84 -5.30 1.83 -1.08
N ARG A 85 -5.87 1.27 -0.01
CA ARG A 85 -5.11 0.76 1.15
C ARG A 85 -4.06 -0.27 0.74
N GLU A 86 -4.47 -1.32 0.04
CA GLU A 86 -3.55 -2.36 -0.43
C GLU A 86 -2.42 -1.79 -1.28
N LYS A 87 -2.70 -0.71 -2.03
CA LYS A 87 -1.69 -0.02 -2.83
C LYS A 87 -0.72 0.82 -1.99
N TYR A 88 -1.21 1.51 -0.96
CA TYR A 88 -0.47 2.53 -0.22
C TYR A 88 0.02 2.11 1.18
N ASP A 89 -0.44 0.99 1.71
CA ASP A 89 0.01 0.40 2.98
C ASP A 89 1.28 -0.45 2.80
N SER A 90 1.60 -0.85 1.57
CA SER A 90 2.79 -1.66 1.27
C SER A 90 4.11 -1.04 1.79
N PRO A 91 4.36 0.27 1.67
CA PRO A 91 5.51 0.91 2.29
C PRO A 91 5.56 0.82 3.81
N ASP A 92 4.42 0.95 4.49
CA ASP A 92 4.38 0.94 5.95
C ASP A 92 4.72 -0.44 6.50
N ASN A 93 4.14 -1.48 5.90
CA ASN A 93 4.46 -2.86 6.25
C ASN A 93 5.95 -3.16 6.05
N VAL A 94 6.56 -2.64 4.97
CA VAL A 94 8.01 -2.81 4.73
C VAL A 94 8.84 -2.03 5.74
N ILE A 95 8.44 -0.81 6.10
CA ILE A 95 9.12 -0.01 7.12
C ILE A 95 9.08 -0.72 8.48
N GLU A 96 7.92 -1.27 8.87
CA GLU A 96 7.76 -2.01 10.13
C GLU A 96 8.65 -3.26 10.17
N GLU A 97 8.67 -4.05 9.09
CA GLU A 97 9.52 -5.23 9.00
C GLU A 97 11.02 -4.86 9.06
N LEU A 98 11.43 -3.81 8.34
CA LEU A 98 12.79 -3.29 8.40
C LEU A 98 13.15 -2.79 9.80
N CYS A 99 12.24 -2.12 10.51
CA CYS A 99 12.46 -1.73 11.90
C CYS A 99 12.70 -2.95 12.79
N GLY A 100 11.94 -4.04 12.57
CA GLY A 100 12.17 -5.33 13.22
C GLY A 100 13.60 -5.83 13.01
N ILE A 101 14.08 -5.83 11.76
CA ILE A 101 15.45 -6.22 11.43
C ILE A 101 16.48 -5.28 12.07
N PHE A 102 16.29 -3.96 11.94
CA PHE A 102 17.21 -2.96 12.48
C PHE A 102 17.29 -2.98 14.01
N SER A 103 16.24 -3.40 14.69
CA SER A 103 16.26 -3.60 16.15
C SER A 103 17.27 -4.68 16.57
N TYR A 104 17.53 -5.66 15.69
CA TYR A 104 18.47 -6.75 15.94
C TYR A 104 19.89 -6.44 15.44
N VAL A 105 20.02 -5.87 14.23
CA VAL A 105 21.33 -5.66 13.58
C VAL A 105 21.89 -4.24 13.70
N GLY A 106 21.08 -3.29 14.18
CA GLY A 106 21.37 -1.86 14.15
C GLY A 106 20.88 -1.17 12.86
N LEU A 107 20.89 0.16 12.86
CA LEU A 107 20.50 0.96 11.69
C LEU A 107 21.56 0.88 10.58
N PRO A 108 21.16 0.64 9.32
CA PRO A 108 22.10 0.62 8.21
C PRO A 108 22.53 2.04 7.80
N VAL A 109 23.72 2.16 7.22
CA VAL A 109 24.19 3.42 6.62
C VAL A 109 23.56 3.65 5.24
N GLU A 110 23.29 2.58 4.50
CA GLU A 110 22.72 2.63 3.15
C GLU A 110 21.79 1.44 2.89
N ILE A 111 20.68 1.71 2.19
CA ILE A 111 19.79 0.72 1.60
C ILE A 111 19.86 0.83 0.09
N VAL A 112 20.13 -0.30 -0.57
CA VAL A 112 20.11 -0.43 -2.03
C VAL A 112 18.85 -1.19 -2.43
N SER A 113 18.00 -0.58 -3.25
CA SER A 113 16.72 -1.16 -3.69
C SER A 113 16.44 -0.80 -5.15
N ASP A 114 15.46 -1.46 -5.78
CA ASP A 114 15.03 -1.10 -7.13
C ASP A 114 14.13 0.16 -7.14
N ASN A 115 13.75 0.62 -8.34
CA ASN A 115 12.80 1.73 -8.52
C ASN A 115 11.33 1.29 -8.34
N GLY A 116 11.07 0.10 -7.80
CA GLY A 116 9.73 -0.45 -7.65
C GLY A 116 9.07 0.03 -6.34
N PRO A 117 7.73 0.10 -6.30
CA PRO A 117 7.02 0.09 -5.03
C PRO A 117 7.37 -1.18 -4.23
N PRO A 118 7.51 -1.09 -2.89
CA PRO A 118 7.27 0.10 -2.07
C PRO A 118 8.47 1.05 -1.89
N PHE A 119 9.66 0.70 -2.40
CA PHE A 119 10.92 1.40 -2.11
C PHE A 119 11.04 2.79 -2.77
N ASP A 120 10.25 3.06 -3.82
CA ASP A 120 10.12 4.41 -4.41
C ASP A 120 9.01 5.27 -3.79
N SER A 121 8.35 4.79 -2.74
CA SER A 121 7.28 5.57 -2.10
C SER A 121 7.85 6.72 -1.25
N TYR A 122 7.12 7.83 -1.19
CA TYR A 122 7.45 8.95 -0.30
C TYR A 122 7.62 8.49 1.17
N ARG A 123 6.74 7.61 1.65
CA ARG A 123 6.81 7.09 3.03
C ARG A 123 8.13 6.38 3.31
N PHE A 124 8.56 5.51 2.40
CA PHE A 124 9.84 4.82 2.50
C PHE A 124 11.03 5.80 2.44
N ILE A 125 10.99 6.75 1.50
CA ILE A 125 12.04 7.75 1.34
C ILE A 125 12.15 8.66 2.57
N ASN A 126 11.02 9.14 3.09
CA ASN A 126 10.95 9.97 4.28
C ASN A 126 11.42 9.22 5.53
N PHE A 127 11.05 7.93 5.66
CA PHE A 127 11.58 7.07 6.71
C PHE A 127 13.11 7.01 6.68
N CYS A 128 13.71 6.63 5.55
CA CYS A 128 15.16 6.56 5.44
C CYS A 128 15.83 7.92 5.68
N THR A 129 15.25 9.01 5.17
CA THR A 129 15.76 10.37 5.40
C THR A 129 15.75 10.73 6.88
N LYS A 130 14.66 10.43 7.59
CA LYS A 130 14.52 10.71 9.03
C LYS A 130 15.51 9.92 9.89
N PHE A 131 15.84 8.69 9.49
CA PHE A 131 16.83 7.86 10.17
C PHE A 131 18.25 8.03 9.61
N ASN A 132 18.48 9.00 8.73
CA ASN A 132 19.77 9.29 8.11
C ASN A 132 20.38 8.08 7.37
N ILE A 133 19.50 7.26 6.77
CA ILE A 133 19.83 6.12 5.94
C ILE A 133 19.87 6.59 4.49
N LYS A 134 21.00 6.39 3.81
CA LYS A 134 21.12 6.69 2.39
C LYS A 134 20.31 5.68 1.56
N ILE A 135 19.46 6.14 0.64
CA ILE A 135 18.80 5.26 -0.33
C ILE A 135 19.54 5.36 -1.67
N THR A 136 20.01 4.23 -2.18
CA THR A 136 20.56 4.12 -3.53
C THR A 136 19.64 3.25 -4.38
N LYS A 137 19.18 3.79 -5.51
CA LYS A 137 18.29 3.06 -6.42
C LYS A 137 19.12 2.36 -7.49
N SER A 138 18.95 1.05 -7.59
CA SER A 138 19.57 0.24 -8.64
C SER A 138 19.00 0.64 -10.00
N PRO A 139 19.84 0.99 -10.99
CA PRO A 139 19.35 1.24 -12.35
C PRO A 139 18.71 -0.01 -12.93
N ALA A 140 17.76 0.15 -13.87
CA ALA A 140 17.00 -0.94 -14.48
C ALA A 140 17.86 -2.03 -15.16
N TYR A 141 19.16 -1.78 -15.35
CA TYR A 141 20.12 -2.66 -16.01
C TYR A 141 21.37 -2.96 -15.15
N HIS A 142 21.27 -2.95 -13.81
CA HIS A 142 22.30 -3.50 -12.92
C HIS A 142 21.90 -4.87 -12.32
N PRO A 143 22.00 -5.96 -13.10
CA PRO A 143 21.69 -7.31 -12.64
C PRO A 143 22.61 -7.81 -11.53
N GLU A 144 23.75 -7.18 -11.28
CA GLU A 144 24.71 -7.64 -10.26
C GLU A 144 24.26 -7.34 -8.82
N SER A 145 23.79 -6.11 -8.54
CA SER A 145 23.32 -5.71 -7.20
C SER A 145 21.99 -6.35 -6.84
N ASN A 146 21.02 -6.34 -7.77
CA ASN A 146 19.75 -7.03 -7.57
C ASN A 146 19.94 -8.56 -7.62
N GLY A 147 20.85 -9.06 -8.44
CA GLY A 147 21.11 -10.49 -8.58
C GLY A 147 21.70 -11.15 -7.33
N PHE A 148 22.33 -10.39 -6.43
CA PHE A 148 22.72 -10.93 -5.12
C PHE A 148 21.50 -11.08 -4.18
N ALA A 149 20.65 -10.06 -4.10
CA ALA A 149 19.40 -10.13 -3.35
C ALA A 149 18.48 -11.25 -3.87
N GLU A 150 18.30 -11.33 -5.20
CA GLU A 150 17.51 -12.36 -5.87
C GLU A 150 18.04 -13.77 -5.60
N ARG A 151 19.38 -13.97 -5.65
CA ARG A 151 19.99 -15.26 -5.30
C ARG A 151 19.71 -15.66 -3.86
N ASN A 152 19.82 -14.73 -2.91
CA ASN A 152 19.53 -15.02 -1.51
C ASN A 152 18.05 -15.37 -1.28
N VAL A 153 17.13 -14.67 -1.96
CA VAL A 153 15.69 -15.01 -1.94
C VAL A 153 15.44 -16.41 -2.52
N GLN A 154 16.12 -16.78 -3.61
CA GLN A 154 16.03 -18.13 -4.18
C GLN A 154 16.54 -19.21 -3.21
N ILE A 155 17.66 -18.96 -2.55
CA ILE A 155 18.23 -19.89 -1.55
C ILE A 155 17.26 -20.04 -0.37
N ALA A 156 16.73 -18.94 0.17
CA ALA A 156 15.75 -18.98 1.27
C ALA A 156 14.48 -19.74 0.87
N LYS A 157 13.93 -19.46 -0.32
CA LYS A 157 12.75 -20.19 -0.84
C LYS A 157 13.04 -21.68 -1.01
N LYS A 158 14.24 -22.06 -1.45
CA LYS A 158 14.63 -23.46 -1.59
C LYS A 158 14.73 -24.14 -0.23
N ALA A 159 15.32 -23.49 0.76
CA ALA A 159 15.39 -24.01 2.13
C ALA A 159 14.00 -24.21 2.74
N LEU A 160 13.11 -23.22 2.59
CA LEU A 160 11.72 -23.31 3.07
C LEU A 160 10.94 -24.46 2.41
N ARG A 161 11.15 -24.69 1.10
CA ARG A 161 10.51 -25.82 0.40
C ARG A 161 10.99 -27.17 0.91
N VAL A 162 12.28 -27.32 1.22
CA VAL A 162 12.85 -28.56 1.77
C VAL A 162 12.21 -28.85 3.13
N ILE A 163 12.16 -27.86 4.02
CA ILE A 163 11.53 -27.99 5.34
C ILE A 163 10.04 -28.37 5.20
N ALA A 164 9.31 -27.69 4.32
CA ALA A 164 7.89 -27.97 4.08
C ALA A 164 7.63 -29.34 3.44
N SER A 165 8.59 -29.89 2.67
CA SER A 165 8.48 -31.25 2.11
C SER A 165 8.87 -32.34 3.11
N GLU A 166 9.84 -32.07 3.98
CA GLU A 166 10.26 -32.99 5.06
C GLU A 166 9.15 -33.18 6.10
N ASP A 167 8.30 -32.16 6.34
CA ASP A 167 7.09 -32.28 7.16
C ASP A 167 6.01 -33.21 6.53
N SER A 168 6.08 -33.49 5.22
CA SER A 168 5.15 -34.42 4.57
C SER A 168 5.61 -35.88 4.61
N GLU A 169 6.90 -36.15 4.72
CA GLU A 169 7.45 -37.51 4.85
C GLU A 169 7.39 -38.06 6.29
N ALA A 170 7.19 -37.19 7.29
CA ALA A 170 7.05 -37.60 8.70
C ALA A 170 5.68 -38.21 9.05
N LEU A 171 4.68 -38.15 8.16
CA LEU A 171 3.34 -38.69 8.40
C LEU A 171 3.06 -40.05 7.71
N ASP A 172 4.02 -40.58 6.95
CA ASP A 172 3.87 -41.81 6.15
C ASP A 172 4.75 -42.99 6.63
N ASN A 173 5.18 -43.01 7.91
CA ASN A 173 5.90 -44.18 8.46
C ASN A 173 5.04 -45.03 9.42
N PRO A 174 4.34 -46.07 8.93
CA PRO A 174 3.53 -46.98 9.76
C PRO A 174 4.34 -48.11 10.44
N ASN A 175 5.64 -47.93 10.71
CA ASN A 175 6.44 -48.94 11.41
C ASN A 175 7.13 -48.36 12.66
N VAL A 176 6.35 -48.16 13.71
CA VAL A 176 6.84 -48.28 15.09
C VAL A 176 6.17 -49.51 15.67
N SER A 177 6.90 -50.63 15.62
CA SER A 177 6.62 -51.89 16.33
C SER A 177 7.06 -51.81 17.78
#